data_AF-A0A2V7UHK1-F1
#
_entry.id   AF-A0A2V7UHK1-F1
#
_cell.length_a   1.000
_cell.length_b   1.000
_cell.length_c   1.000
_cell.angle_alpha   90.00
_cell.angle_beta   90.00
_cell.angle_gamma   90.00
#
_symmetry.space_group_name_H-M   'P 1'
#
loop_
_entity.id
_entity.type
_entity.pdbx_description
1 polymer ?
#
loop_
_entity_poly.entity_id
_entity_poly.type
_entity_poly.pdbx_seq_one_letter_code
_entity_poly.pdbx_strand_id
1 'polypeptide(L)'
;MRGGGGALGDAALVSDLPLAASRGLHARPRSLATLRRERHQGAHGRRLGGRFGPRAPHARGGMAPSRVPSAPLHGAERVRLSRLPGLPAAVVVASAPAGATPASPGRGGPCPGPRAGHACPRRVGEGSRDMSGSSVGAPERRRARAPAPTDRIRDEVRHFFDENHEGIERARRARRYFYGYLTRVIQARVPPGQRVLDIGCGSGHLLAALGPSAGVGIDLSSRAVATARAAHGSTALRFIEGDGTDPETLATAGGPFDIVMMFNVVTHLSDAQQAFENLQPLCHSRTRVLVYSYSRVWQPVLRTAELLGWKLRQPAESWLPPEEIAQMLALADFEVLRRERHVVCPMHIPLLADFLNRYVGRLPLVDAFSLMFGIVARPAPHLFAATRSPHPSTSVVIPCRNEAGHVPSLVARLPELGAGSEFIFVEGNSTDDTEAALRRAIAENPGRPLRFLKQTGRGKGDAVRLGFSAAKGEVLLILDADMGVAPEDVPKFVRALVAGKGELINGSRMVYPMEGRAMRFLNILGNKFFAFLFTWLLGQQVRDTLCGTKALYRRDYETIAANRAFFGDFDPFGDFDLLFGAARLNLGIVDVAVRYHARQHGVTNISRFRHGWLLLQMSAFAARKLKFL
;
A
#
# COMPACT_ATOMS: atom_id res chain seq x y z
N MET A 1 -17.49 73.05 18.06
CA MET A 1 -18.69 73.04 17.19
C MET A 1 -19.23 71.62 17.21
N ARG A 2 -20.27 71.35 18.02
CA ARG A 2 -21.70 71.20 17.63
C ARG A 2 -21.88 70.13 16.54
N GLY A 3 -22.64 69.05 16.66
CA GLY A 3 -23.60 68.45 17.61
C GLY A 3 -24.02 67.09 16.98
N GLY A 4 -24.65 66.10 17.60
CA GLY A 4 -25.56 66.05 18.74
C GLY A 4 -26.92 65.48 18.31
N GLY A 5 -27.34 64.36 18.91
CA GLY A 5 -28.71 63.79 18.90
C GLY A 5 -28.93 62.67 17.86
N GLY A 6 -29.49 61.49 18.15
CA GLY A 6 -30.40 60.99 19.22
C GLY A 6 -31.44 60.10 18.48
N ALA A 7 -31.43 58.77 18.65
CA ALA A 7 -32.13 57.96 19.67
C ALA A 7 -33.60 57.60 19.31
N LEU A 8 -33.95 56.33 19.65
CA LEU A 8 -35.29 55.71 19.88
C LEU A 8 -36.01 55.08 18.67
N GLY A 9 -36.65 53.90 18.75
CA GLY A 9 -37.02 53.01 19.87
C GLY A 9 -37.25 51.56 19.36
N ASP A 10 -37.06 50.52 20.19
CA ASP A 10 -38.03 49.85 21.12
C ASP A 10 -39.10 49.01 20.39
N ALA A 11 -39.53 47.81 20.80
CA ALA A 11 -39.58 47.10 22.09
C ALA A 11 -39.64 45.55 21.83
N ALA A 12 -39.55 44.59 22.75
CA ALA A 12 -39.74 44.47 24.22
C ALA A 12 -38.91 43.26 24.73
N LEU A 13 -38.19 43.25 25.88
CA LEU A 13 -38.60 43.24 27.32
C LEU A 13 -39.57 42.08 27.66
N VAL A 14 -39.47 41.28 28.74
CA VAL A 14 -38.55 41.08 29.88
C VAL A 14 -39.08 39.87 30.68
N SER A 15 -38.23 39.12 31.40
CA SER A 15 -38.36 38.83 32.87
C SER A 15 -37.48 37.68 33.35
N ASP A 16 -36.54 38.04 34.22
CA ASP A 16 -35.88 37.18 35.21
C ASP A 16 -36.80 36.92 36.41
N LEU A 17 -36.71 35.73 37.02
CA LEU A 17 -36.52 35.45 38.47
C LEU A 17 -36.79 33.94 38.78
N PRO A 18 -36.33 33.39 39.94
CA PRO A 18 -35.79 32.03 40.07
C PRO A 18 -36.57 31.11 41.04
N LEU A 19 -36.04 29.89 41.20
CA LEU A 19 -36.25 28.88 42.27
C LEU A 19 -37.59 28.12 42.31
N ALA A 20 -37.55 26.81 42.02
CA ALA A 20 -37.54 25.74 43.03
C ALA A 20 -38.00 24.36 42.48
N ALA A 21 -37.20 23.34 42.77
CA ALA A 21 -37.53 21.94 43.05
C ALA A 21 -38.46 21.14 42.11
N SER A 22 -37.90 20.13 41.42
CA SER A 22 -38.31 18.75 41.67
C SER A 22 -37.25 17.71 41.25
N ARG A 23 -37.12 16.73 42.13
CA ARG A 23 -36.25 15.56 42.21
C ARG A 23 -36.16 14.73 40.92
N GLY A 24 -35.01 14.07 40.70
CA GLY A 24 -35.01 12.80 39.95
C GLY A 24 -33.69 12.32 39.34
N LEU A 25 -32.87 11.64 40.15
CA LEU A 25 -31.99 10.51 39.79
C LEU A 25 -30.74 10.74 38.90
N HIS A 26 -29.61 10.81 39.61
CA HIS A 26 -28.27 10.50 39.11
C HIS A 26 -28.12 9.02 38.72
N ALA A 27 -27.48 8.75 37.57
CA ALA A 27 -26.63 7.57 37.41
C ALA A 27 -25.60 7.79 36.27
N ARG A 28 -24.31 7.88 36.65
CA ARG A 28 -23.16 7.70 35.74
C ARG A 28 -22.94 6.19 35.52
N PRO A 29 -22.45 5.73 34.36
CA PRO A 29 -21.77 4.44 34.29
C PRO A 29 -20.24 4.64 34.26
N ARG A 30 -19.58 4.04 35.26
CA ARG A 30 -18.15 3.70 35.24
C ARG A 30 -17.94 2.35 34.57
N SER A 31 -16.75 2.21 34.00
CA SER A 31 -16.06 1.03 33.46
C SER A 31 -16.46 -0.34 34.01
N LEU A 32 -16.59 -1.33 33.12
CA LEU A 32 -16.60 -2.75 33.44
C LEU A 32 -15.41 -3.44 32.78
N ALA A 33 -14.44 -3.80 33.62
CA ALA A 33 -13.45 -4.83 33.36
C ALA A 33 -13.53 -5.86 34.50
N THR A 34 -13.37 -7.12 34.13
CA THR A 34 -13.00 -8.29 34.93
C THR A 34 -14.01 -8.96 35.89
N LEU A 35 -13.93 -10.30 35.83
CA LEU A 35 -14.32 -11.34 36.79
C LEU A 35 -15.75 -11.92 36.73
N ARG A 36 -15.85 -13.13 36.16
CA ARG A 36 -16.63 -14.21 36.78
C ARG A 36 -16.15 -15.60 36.36
N ARG A 37 -15.51 -16.31 37.29
CA ARG A 37 -15.39 -17.78 37.35
C ARG A 37 -16.11 -18.26 38.61
N GLU A 38 -16.89 -19.33 38.41
CA GLU A 38 -17.22 -20.41 39.36
C GLU A 38 -17.93 -20.10 40.68
N ARG A 39 -19.16 -20.62 40.83
CA ARG A 39 -19.51 -21.83 41.63
C ARG A 39 -21.03 -21.85 41.88
N HIS A 40 -21.67 -22.98 41.57
CA HIS A 40 -22.65 -23.63 42.45
C HIS A 40 -22.94 -25.06 41.94
N GLN A 41 -22.53 -26.04 42.75
CA GLN A 41 -23.16 -27.37 42.87
C GLN A 41 -24.50 -27.17 43.61
N GLY A 42 -25.55 -27.98 43.49
CA GLY A 42 -25.84 -29.22 42.77
C GLY A 42 -27.23 -29.75 43.20
N ALA A 43 -27.74 -30.82 42.57
CA ALA A 43 -28.59 -31.87 43.20
C ALA A 43 -29.16 -32.87 42.17
N HIS A 44 -29.03 -34.17 42.50
CA HIS A 44 -29.83 -35.36 42.15
C HIS A 44 -30.21 -35.64 40.67
N GLY A 45 -30.05 -36.83 40.07
CA GLY A 45 -29.67 -38.16 40.55
C GLY A 45 -30.40 -39.21 39.70
N ARG A 46 -29.71 -40.23 39.16
CA ARG A 46 -30.14 -41.64 39.05
C ARG A 46 -29.13 -42.47 38.23
N ARG A 47 -29.07 -43.74 38.61
CA ARG A 47 -28.05 -44.77 38.37
C ARG A 47 -28.23 -45.50 37.04
N LEU A 48 -27.13 -46.13 36.59
CA LEU A 48 -26.90 -47.50 36.07
C LEU A 48 -25.65 -47.39 35.15
N GLY A 49 -24.54 -48.09 35.27
CA GLY A 49 -24.13 -49.33 35.94
C GLY A 49 -23.21 -50.07 34.95
N GLY A 50 -21.91 -50.23 35.23
CA GLY A 50 -20.99 -50.99 34.37
C GLY A 50 -19.50 -50.76 34.68
N ARG A 51 -18.95 -51.60 35.56
CA ARG A 51 -17.52 -51.67 35.95
C ARG A 51 -16.69 -52.35 34.85
N PHE A 52 -15.43 -51.93 34.68
CA PHE A 52 -14.20 -52.73 34.85
C PHE A 52 -12.97 -51.86 34.51
N GLY A 53 -12.02 -51.77 35.43
CA GLY A 53 -10.62 -51.40 35.15
C GLY A 53 -9.72 -52.50 35.72
N PRO A 54 -8.41 -52.26 35.97
CA PRO A 54 -7.44 -51.46 35.23
C PRO A 54 -6.13 -52.26 34.96
N ARG A 55 -5.16 -51.69 34.23
CA ARG A 55 -3.72 -52.01 34.43
C ARG A 55 -2.82 -50.89 33.89
N ALA A 56 -2.00 -50.33 34.79
CA ALA A 56 -0.82 -49.51 34.49
C ALA A 56 0.39 -50.41 34.15
N PRO A 57 1.51 -49.84 33.68
CA PRO A 57 2.56 -49.51 34.65
C PRO A 57 3.35 -48.20 34.43
N HIS A 58 3.87 -47.71 35.57
CA HIS A 58 5.05 -46.88 35.87
C HIS A 58 6.31 -47.21 35.03
N ALA A 59 7.40 -46.42 34.97
CA ALA A 59 7.80 -45.07 35.40
C ALA A 59 9.29 -44.82 34.97
N ARG A 60 9.77 -43.58 35.23
CA ARG A 60 11.19 -43.11 35.35
C ARG A 60 11.92 -42.87 34.01
N GLY A 61 12.76 -41.85 33.84
CA GLY A 61 13.28 -40.79 34.72
C GLY A 61 14.00 -39.74 33.86
N GLY A 62 14.24 -38.55 34.39
CA GLY A 62 14.88 -37.45 33.69
C GLY A 62 16.42 -37.45 33.76
N MET A 63 17.08 -36.72 32.84
CA MET A 63 18.35 -36.03 33.09
C MET A 63 18.64 -34.96 32.01
N ALA A 64 19.55 -34.06 32.37
CA ALA A 64 19.88 -32.71 31.90
C ALA A 64 20.52 -32.58 30.47
N PRO A 65 20.82 -31.35 29.97
CA PRO A 65 21.03 -31.06 28.55
C PRO A 65 22.48 -31.24 28.08
N SER A 66 22.66 -31.64 26.83
CA SER A 66 23.97 -31.79 26.18
C SER A 66 24.44 -30.49 25.51
N ARG A 67 25.71 -30.18 25.79
CA ARG A 67 26.52 -29.08 25.24
C ARG A 67 26.82 -29.29 23.76
N VAL A 68 26.77 -28.21 22.99
CA VAL A 68 27.31 -28.11 21.62
C VAL A 68 28.82 -27.84 21.70
N PRO A 69 29.68 -28.57 20.97
CA PRO A 69 31.10 -28.23 20.87
C PRO A 69 31.37 -27.24 19.72
N SER A 70 32.38 -26.40 19.94
CA SER A 70 32.90 -25.39 19.01
C SER A 70 34.23 -25.81 18.35
N ALA A 71 34.50 -25.22 17.17
CA ALA A 71 35.76 -25.08 16.41
C ALA A 71 36.16 -26.24 15.43
N PRO A 72 37.01 -26.01 14.38
CA PRO A 72 37.82 -24.81 14.06
C PRO A 72 37.84 -24.34 12.57
N LEU A 73 38.54 -23.22 12.35
CA LEU A 73 38.95 -22.59 11.08
C LEU A 73 40.04 -23.39 10.32
N HIS A 74 39.92 -23.46 8.98
CA HIS A 74 40.95 -23.49 7.90
C HIS A 74 40.25 -24.00 6.62
N GLY A 75 40.61 -23.66 5.38
CA GLY A 75 41.70 -22.85 4.84
C GLY A 75 41.33 -22.34 3.45
N ALA A 76 42.14 -21.42 2.94
CA ALA A 76 42.03 -20.87 1.61
C ALA A 76 42.43 -21.90 0.56
N GLU A 77 41.59 -22.12 -0.45
CA GLU A 77 41.99 -22.82 -1.66
C GLU A 77 41.78 -21.92 -2.88
N ARG A 78 42.91 -21.54 -3.50
CA ARG A 78 42.98 -20.90 -4.81
C ARG A 78 42.70 -21.98 -5.86
N VAL A 79 41.60 -21.85 -6.61
CA VAL A 79 41.42 -22.63 -7.84
C VAL A 79 41.63 -21.70 -9.05
N ARG A 80 42.58 -22.10 -9.89
CA ARG A 80 43.01 -21.46 -11.13
C ARG A 80 41.86 -21.41 -12.15
N LEU A 81 41.59 -20.22 -12.68
CA LEU A 81 40.79 -20.04 -13.90
C LEU A 81 41.61 -20.44 -15.13
N SER A 82 41.22 -21.53 -15.77
CA SER A 82 41.61 -21.88 -17.15
C SER A 82 40.58 -21.35 -18.16
N ARG A 83 41.09 -21.01 -19.35
CA ARG A 83 40.49 -20.18 -20.41
C ARG A 83 39.27 -20.82 -21.14
N LEU A 84 38.23 -19.99 -21.34
CA LEU A 84 37.32 -19.69 -22.51
C LEU A 84 37.13 -20.74 -23.65
N PRO A 85 35.99 -20.79 -24.41
CA PRO A 85 35.24 -19.61 -24.93
C PRO A 85 33.70 -19.73 -25.17
N GLY A 86 33.05 -18.58 -25.45
CA GLY A 86 31.91 -18.49 -26.38
C GLY A 86 30.57 -17.96 -25.84
N LEU A 87 30.33 -16.64 -25.92
CA LEU A 87 28.99 -16.03 -25.86
C LEU A 87 28.93 -14.85 -26.86
N PRO A 88 27.89 -14.76 -27.72
CA PRO A 88 27.71 -13.59 -28.59
C PRO A 88 27.08 -12.41 -27.83
N ALA A 89 27.48 -11.22 -28.25
CA ALA A 89 27.10 -9.93 -27.69
C ALA A 89 25.59 -9.69 -27.70
N ALA A 90 25.06 -9.26 -26.55
CA ALA A 90 23.70 -8.74 -26.42
C ALA A 90 23.62 -7.33 -27.01
N VAL A 91 22.82 -7.19 -28.07
CA VAL A 91 22.40 -5.90 -28.64
C VAL A 91 21.41 -5.26 -27.66
N VAL A 92 21.80 -4.10 -27.12
CA VAL A 92 20.93 -3.21 -26.35
C VAL A 92 20.02 -2.47 -27.32
N VAL A 93 18.74 -2.83 -27.38
CA VAL A 93 17.71 -2.03 -28.05
C VAL A 93 16.96 -1.24 -26.99
N ALA A 94 17.19 0.08 -26.97
CA ALA A 94 16.39 1.03 -26.23
C ALA A 94 15.01 1.16 -26.89
N SER A 95 13.94 0.97 -26.12
CA SER A 95 12.56 1.21 -26.55
C SER A 95 12.00 2.44 -25.85
N ALA A 96 11.82 3.52 -26.62
CA ALA A 96 11.03 4.70 -26.24
C ALA A 96 9.51 4.41 -26.39
N PRO A 97 8.63 5.07 -25.62
CA PRO A 97 7.20 4.81 -25.66
C PRO A 97 6.53 5.50 -26.84
N ALA A 98 5.71 4.76 -27.57
CA ALA A 98 4.93 5.24 -28.71
C ALA A 98 3.52 5.69 -28.28
N GLY A 99 3.07 6.81 -28.83
CA GLY A 99 1.66 7.21 -28.87
C GLY A 99 1.42 8.34 -29.86
N ALA A 100 0.88 8.04 -31.04
CA ALA A 100 -0.06 8.88 -31.80
C ALA A 100 -0.54 8.16 -33.07
N THR A 101 -1.85 8.22 -33.29
CA THR A 101 -2.64 7.65 -34.40
C THR A 101 -2.40 8.33 -35.76
N PRO A 102 -2.81 7.71 -36.90
CA PRO A 102 -2.35 8.08 -38.23
C PRO A 102 -3.24 9.10 -38.94
N ALA A 103 -2.63 9.97 -39.75
CA ALA A 103 -3.27 10.68 -40.86
C ALA A 103 -2.44 10.45 -42.15
N SER A 104 -3.17 10.17 -43.23
CA SER A 104 -2.71 9.69 -44.55
C SER A 104 -1.85 10.69 -45.37
N PRO A 105 -1.20 10.25 -46.47
CA PRO A 105 0.02 10.85 -47.00
C PRO A 105 -0.21 11.84 -48.15
N GLY A 106 0.66 12.85 -48.23
CA GLY A 106 0.75 13.81 -49.34
C GLY A 106 2.20 14.05 -49.75
N ARG A 107 2.55 13.49 -50.91
CA ARG A 107 3.75 13.58 -51.75
C ARG A 107 4.56 14.89 -51.70
N GLY A 108 5.88 14.79 -51.87
CA GLY A 108 6.65 15.79 -52.64
C GLY A 108 8.13 15.99 -52.29
N GLY A 109 9.03 15.21 -52.93
CA GLY A 109 10.28 15.70 -53.55
C GLY A 109 11.49 16.13 -52.68
N PRO A 110 12.72 16.11 -53.24
CA PRO A 110 13.95 15.89 -52.46
C PRO A 110 14.82 17.14 -52.25
N CYS A 111 15.66 17.14 -51.20
CA CYS A 111 16.77 18.09 -51.03
C CYS A 111 18.13 17.38 -50.90
N PRO A 112 19.23 17.97 -51.40
CA PRO A 112 20.54 17.33 -51.54
C PRO A 112 21.50 17.62 -50.36
N GLY A 113 22.60 16.87 -50.30
CA GLY A 113 23.58 16.84 -49.20
C GLY A 113 24.46 18.09 -49.01
N PRO A 114 25.34 18.09 -47.98
CA PRO A 114 26.00 19.30 -47.48
C PRO A 114 27.38 19.56 -48.09
N ARG A 115 27.74 20.85 -48.23
CA ARG A 115 29.10 21.36 -48.45
C ARG A 115 29.60 22.16 -47.24
N ALA A 116 30.92 22.21 -47.14
CA ALA A 116 31.80 22.62 -46.04
C ALA A 116 31.78 24.11 -45.62
N GLY A 117 32.37 24.38 -44.44
CA GLY A 117 32.77 25.73 -44.01
C GLY A 117 33.51 25.79 -42.65
N HIS A 118 34.84 25.88 -42.72
CA HIS A 118 35.88 26.24 -41.74
C HIS A 118 35.57 27.47 -40.83
N ALA A 119 36.22 27.83 -39.72
CA ALA A 119 37.37 27.36 -38.91
C ALA A 119 37.39 28.16 -37.57
N CYS A 120 38.15 27.70 -36.58
CA CYS A 120 38.46 28.41 -35.32
C CYS A 120 39.98 28.29 -35.03
N PRO A 121 40.71 29.35 -34.63
CA PRO A 121 42.11 29.22 -34.24
C PRO A 121 42.32 29.27 -32.71
N ARG A 122 43.19 28.38 -32.22
CA ARG A 122 43.84 28.41 -30.90
C ARG A 122 45.02 29.38 -30.91
N ARG A 123 45.34 29.98 -29.76
CA ARG A 123 46.68 30.48 -29.44
C ARG A 123 47.07 30.12 -28.01
N VAL A 124 48.34 29.73 -27.87
CA VAL A 124 49.10 29.40 -26.66
C VAL A 124 49.99 30.62 -26.31
N GLY A 125 50.29 30.83 -25.03
CA GLY A 125 51.36 31.72 -24.58
C GLY A 125 51.69 31.52 -23.10
N GLU A 126 52.91 31.06 -22.84
CA GLU A 126 53.56 30.97 -21.52
C GLU A 126 54.06 32.35 -21.03
N GLY A 127 54.25 32.50 -19.71
CA GLY A 127 54.95 33.64 -19.12
C GLY A 127 54.90 33.68 -17.59
N SER A 128 55.98 33.25 -16.95
CA SER A 128 56.26 33.33 -15.51
C SER A 128 56.50 34.75 -15.00
N ARG A 129 56.09 35.08 -13.77
CA ARG A 129 56.78 36.01 -12.84
C ARG A 129 56.22 35.87 -11.42
N ASP A 130 57.11 35.55 -10.48
CA ASP A 130 56.95 35.73 -9.04
C ASP A 130 56.78 37.21 -8.68
N MET A 131 56.00 37.49 -7.64
CA MET A 131 56.23 38.59 -6.69
C MET A 131 55.37 38.35 -5.42
N SER A 132 56.08 38.09 -4.33
CA SER A 132 55.60 38.14 -2.95
C SER A 132 55.06 39.52 -2.57
N GLY A 133 53.93 39.56 -1.85
CA GLY A 133 53.39 40.79 -1.27
C GLY A 133 52.34 40.48 -0.22
N SER A 134 52.76 40.40 1.05
CA SER A 134 51.88 40.37 2.20
C SER A 134 51.11 41.69 2.31
N SER A 135 49.79 41.64 2.26
CA SER A 135 48.93 42.68 2.83
C SER A 135 47.92 42.02 3.76
N VAL A 136 48.11 42.25 5.06
CA VAL A 136 47.15 41.92 6.10
C VAL A 136 45.98 42.89 5.95
N GLY A 137 44.98 42.48 5.17
CA GLY A 137 43.69 43.16 5.09
C GLY A 137 42.89 42.94 6.37
N ALA A 138 42.40 44.03 6.97
CA ALA A 138 41.53 44.06 8.14
C ALA A 138 40.36 43.07 8.04
N PRO A 139 39.80 42.57 9.16
CA PRO A 139 38.71 41.61 9.13
C PRO A 139 37.50 42.26 8.49
N GLU A 140 37.21 41.85 7.25
CA GLU A 140 35.98 42.17 6.56
C GLU A 140 34.85 41.69 7.47
N ARG A 141 34.09 42.63 8.04
CA ARG A 141 32.84 42.31 8.74
C ARG A 141 32.01 41.51 7.75
N ARG A 142 31.90 40.19 7.95
CA ARG A 142 30.97 39.34 7.21
C ARG A 142 29.60 39.98 7.32
N ARG A 143 29.20 40.75 6.30
CA ARG A 143 27.81 41.15 6.14
C ARG A 143 27.04 39.84 6.15
N ALA A 144 26.11 39.69 7.10
CA ALA A 144 25.24 38.53 7.15
C ALA A 144 24.67 38.34 5.74
N ARG A 145 25.04 37.22 5.11
CA ARG A 145 24.61 36.90 3.75
C ARG A 145 23.09 36.89 3.79
N ALA A 146 22.44 37.67 2.93
CA ALA A 146 20.99 37.63 2.85
C ALA A 146 20.56 36.16 2.66
N PRO A 147 19.58 35.67 3.42
CA PRO A 147 19.15 34.27 3.36
C PRO A 147 18.79 33.90 1.92
N ALA A 148 19.09 32.66 1.54
CA ALA A 148 18.78 32.18 0.19
C ALA A 148 17.27 32.32 -0.08
N PRO A 149 16.82 32.47 -1.34
CA PRO A 149 15.40 32.63 -1.64
C PRO A 149 14.51 31.51 -1.04
N THR A 150 15.04 30.30 -0.95
CA THR A 150 14.40 29.14 -0.32
C THR A 150 14.24 29.28 1.19
N ASP A 151 15.25 29.83 1.89
CA ASP A 151 15.19 30.12 3.32
C ASP A 151 14.07 31.13 3.64
N ARG A 152 13.85 32.12 2.76
CA ARG A 152 12.79 33.13 2.95
C ARG A 152 11.39 32.53 2.93
N ILE A 153 11.09 31.68 1.94
CA ILE A 153 9.78 31.02 1.83
C ILE A 153 9.53 30.15 3.07
N ARG A 154 10.54 29.40 3.50
CA ARG A 154 10.46 28.57 4.72
C ARG A 154 10.19 29.41 5.96
N ASP A 155 10.91 30.53 6.12
CA ASP A 155 10.75 31.41 7.28
C ASP A 155 9.38 32.11 7.27
N GLU A 156 8.86 32.50 6.10
CA GLU A 156 7.49 33.02 5.93
C GLU A 156 6.44 31.98 6.34
N VAL A 157 6.60 30.73 5.90
CA VAL A 157 5.72 29.61 6.27
C VAL A 157 5.78 29.35 7.77
N ARG A 158 6.97 29.25 8.36
CA ARG A 158 7.16 29.07 9.82
C ARG A 158 6.44 30.17 10.60
N HIS A 159 6.72 31.43 10.24
CA HIS A 159 6.14 32.60 10.91
C HIS A 159 4.61 32.59 10.83
N PHE A 160 4.04 32.30 9.65
CA PHE A 160 2.60 32.20 9.48
C PHE A 160 1.96 31.17 10.42
N PHE A 161 2.51 29.96 10.48
CA PHE A 161 1.95 28.89 11.31
C PHE A 161 2.12 29.16 12.81
N ASP A 162 3.25 29.76 13.22
CA ASP A 162 3.47 30.14 14.63
C ASP A 162 2.54 31.28 15.08
N GLU A 163 2.36 32.32 14.27
CA GLU A 163 1.47 33.44 14.63
C GLU A 163 -0.01 33.02 14.67
N ASN A 164 -0.42 32.15 13.75
CA ASN A 164 -1.82 31.78 13.56
C ASN A 164 -2.20 30.47 14.27
N HIS A 165 -1.30 29.86 15.03
CA HIS A 165 -1.47 28.55 15.66
C HIS A 165 -2.81 28.40 16.40
N GLU A 166 -3.14 29.33 17.30
CA GLU A 166 -4.41 29.30 18.05
C GLU A 166 -5.65 29.45 17.16
N GLY A 167 -5.54 30.21 16.07
CA GLY A 167 -6.58 30.35 15.07
C GLY A 167 -6.80 29.05 14.30
N ILE A 168 -5.70 28.41 13.89
CA ILE A 168 -5.71 27.11 13.19
C ILE A 168 -6.32 26.03 14.07
N GLU A 169 -5.95 25.98 15.36
CA GLU A 169 -6.49 25.04 16.33
C GLU A 169 -7.99 25.27 16.60
N ARG A 170 -8.43 26.53 16.73
CA ARG A 170 -9.85 26.86 16.81
C ARG A 170 -10.61 26.45 15.55
N ALA A 171 -10.07 26.74 14.37
CA ALA A 171 -10.67 26.36 13.10
C ALA A 171 -10.74 24.83 12.94
N ARG A 172 -9.73 24.09 13.41
CA ARG A 172 -9.71 22.62 13.44
C ARG A 172 -10.84 22.07 14.32
N ARG A 173 -11.00 22.62 15.53
CA ARG A 173 -12.09 22.25 16.45
C ARG A 173 -13.47 22.56 15.86
N ALA A 174 -13.64 23.73 15.24
CA ALA A 174 -14.89 24.11 14.59
C ALA A 174 -15.22 23.20 13.40
N ARG A 175 -14.21 22.74 12.66
CA ARG A 175 -14.35 21.86 11.49
C ARG A 175 -14.13 20.38 11.83
N ARG A 176 -14.55 19.96 13.03
CA ARG A 176 -14.37 18.59 13.55
C ARG A 176 -14.86 17.51 12.57
N TYR A 177 -15.94 17.77 11.85
CA TYR A 177 -16.47 16.86 10.83
C TYR A 177 -15.43 16.53 9.75
N PHE A 178 -14.85 17.57 9.13
CA PHE A 178 -13.87 17.43 8.06
C PHE A 178 -12.63 16.65 8.52
N TYR A 179 -12.02 17.07 9.62
CA TYR A 179 -10.83 16.42 10.16
C TYR A 179 -11.12 15.00 10.68
N GLY A 180 -12.31 14.77 11.24
CA GLY A 180 -12.75 13.44 11.67
C GLY A 180 -12.99 12.48 10.49
N TYR A 181 -13.60 12.96 9.40
CA TYR A 181 -13.75 12.19 8.16
C TYR A 181 -12.38 11.81 7.59
N LEU A 182 -11.48 12.78 7.50
CA LEU A 182 -10.13 12.55 6.99
C LEU A 182 -9.35 11.55 7.86
N THR A 183 -9.41 11.69 9.18
CA THR A 183 -8.76 10.74 10.11
C THR A 183 -9.24 9.31 9.86
N ARG A 184 -10.56 9.11 9.69
CA ARG A 184 -11.14 7.78 9.35
C ARG A 184 -10.62 7.25 8.01
N VAL A 185 -10.49 8.12 7.01
CA VAL A 185 -9.91 7.75 5.70
C VAL A 185 -8.48 7.24 5.88
N ILE A 186 -7.63 7.96 6.61
CA ILE A 186 -6.23 7.57 6.78
C ILE A 186 -6.08 6.32 7.65
N GLN A 187 -6.86 6.17 8.73
CA GLN A 187 -6.90 4.94 9.53
C GLN A 187 -7.31 3.70 8.72
N ALA A 188 -8.10 3.87 7.66
CA ALA A 188 -8.43 2.77 6.75
C ALA A 188 -7.29 2.40 5.79
N ARG A 189 -6.27 3.25 5.64
CA ARG A 189 -5.08 3.05 4.79
C ARG A 189 -3.84 2.67 5.58
N VAL A 190 -3.76 3.10 6.83
CA VAL A 190 -2.66 2.84 7.75
C VAL A 190 -3.20 1.96 8.88
N PRO A 191 -2.94 0.64 8.84
CA PRO A 191 -3.25 -0.23 9.98
C PRO A 191 -2.57 0.27 11.27
N PRO A 192 -3.15 0.01 12.45
CA PRO A 192 -2.50 0.36 13.71
C PRO A 192 -1.20 -0.43 13.90
N GLY A 193 -0.30 0.07 14.75
CA GLY A 193 0.95 -0.59 15.10
C GLY A 193 2.09 -0.44 14.07
N GLN A 194 1.89 0.31 13.00
CA GLN A 194 2.94 0.65 12.04
C GLN A 194 3.92 1.68 12.63
N ARG A 195 5.17 1.70 12.15
CA ARG A 195 6.10 2.81 12.39
C ARG A 195 5.78 3.94 11.42
N VAL A 196 5.45 5.11 11.94
CA VAL A 196 4.91 6.22 11.14
C VAL A 196 5.75 7.48 11.30
N LEU A 197 6.13 8.09 10.18
CA LEU A 197 6.67 9.45 10.11
C LEU A 197 5.61 10.39 9.55
N ASP A 198 5.36 11.52 10.20
CA ASP A 198 4.44 12.57 9.77
C ASP A 198 5.18 13.89 9.57
N ILE A 199 5.35 14.31 8.32
CA ILE A 199 6.03 15.57 7.94
C ILE A 199 4.97 16.67 7.79
N GLY A 200 5.14 17.75 8.55
CA GLY A 200 4.12 18.78 8.75
C GLY A 200 3.03 18.29 9.71
N CYS A 201 3.43 17.68 10.84
CA CYS A 201 2.48 17.00 11.73
C CYS A 201 1.50 17.94 12.46
N GLY A 202 1.75 19.25 12.44
CA GLY A 202 1.04 20.26 13.23
C GLY A 202 0.99 19.87 14.71
N SER A 203 -0.19 19.97 15.31
CA SER A 203 -0.45 19.59 16.71
C SER A 203 -0.47 18.06 16.97
N GLY A 204 -0.03 17.22 16.01
CA GLY A 204 0.16 15.78 16.19
C GLY A 204 -1.12 14.93 16.25
N HIS A 205 -2.30 15.54 16.10
CA HIS A 205 -3.59 14.85 16.23
C HIS A 205 -3.79 13.68 15.27
N LEU A 206 -3.35 13.82 14.01
CA LEU A 206 -3.51 12.76 13.01
C LEU A 206 -2.59 11.59 13.37
N LEU A 207 -1.29 11.84 13.55
CA LEU A 207 -0.31 10.83 13.95
C LEU A 207 -0.76 10.05 15.19
N ALA A 208 -1.22 10.75 16.24
CA ALA A 208 -1.71 10.12 17.46
C ALA A 208 -2.93 9.22 17.20
N ALA A 209 -3.86 9.66 16.34
CA ALA A 209 -5.06 8.89 16.02
C ALA A 209 -4.79 7.60 15.23
N LEU A 210 -3.63 7.47 14.58
CA LEU A 210 -3.26 6.26 13.85
C LEU A 210 -2.83 5.11 14.77
N GLY A 211 -2.48 5.39 16.03
CA GLY A 211 -1.98 4.39 16.97
C GLY A 211 -0.73 3.66 16.48
N PRO A 212 0.36 4.38 16.14
CA PRO A 212 1.60 3.76 15.68
C PRO A 212 2.32 3.02 16.81
N SER A 213 3.15 2.02 16.46
CA SER A 213 4.06 1.38 17.43
C SER A 213 5.24 2.29 17.79
N ALA A 214 5.69 3.09 16.81
CA ALA A 214 6.58 4.22 16.99
C ALA A 214 6.20 5.31 15.98
N GLY A 215 5.83 6.49 16.46
CA GLY A 215 5.45 7.64 15.64
C GLY A 215 6.41 8.80 15.84
N VAL A 216 6.81 9.43 14.74
CA VAL A 216 7.62 10.65 14.75
C VAL A 216 6.90 11.72 13.94
N GLY A 217 6.59 12.85 14.57
CA GLY A 217 6.08 14.04 13.90
C GLY A 217 7.18 15.08 13.75
N ILE A 218 7.31 15.67 12.56
CA ILE A 218 8.22 16.80 12.31
C ILE A 218 7.38 17.98 11.85
N ASP A 219 7.58 19.16 12.43
CA ASP A 219 6.93 20.38 11.99
C ASP A 219 7.84 21.60 12.14
N LEU A 220 7.68 22.58 11.25
CA LEU A 220 8.43 23.83 11.27
C LEU A 220 7.98 24.76 12.40
N SER A 221 6.71 24.66 12.82
CA SER A 221 6.12 25.52 13.85
C SER A 221 6.48 25.04 15.25
N SER A 222 7.25 25.88 15.95
CA SER A 222 7.62 25.67 17.36
C SER A 222 6.38 25.53 18.25
N ARG A 223 5.32 26.32 17.99
CA ARG A 223 4.06 26.27 18.76
C ARG A 223 3.27 25.00 18.51
N ALA A 224 3.20 24.55 17.26
CA ALA A 224 2.53 23.30 16.90
C ALA A 224 3.22 22.10 17.56
N VAL A 225 4.55 22.04 17.50
CA VAL A 225 5.35 20.98 18.14
C VAL A 225 5.18 21.01 19.66
N ALA A 226 5.22 22.18 20.30
CA ALA A 226 4.98 22.30 21.73
C ALA A 226 3.59 21.76 22.13
N THR A 227 2.57 22.09 21.34
CA THR A 227 1.19 21.59 21.52
C THR A 227 1.12 20.08 21.34
N ALA A 228 1.77 19.55 20.31
CA ALA A 228 1.83 18.12 20.03
C ALA A 228 2.51 17.33 21.16
N ARG A 229 3.65 17.83 21.67
CA ARG A 229 4.36 17.25 22.82
C ARG A 229 3.50 17.26 24.08
N ALA A 230 2.83 18.37 24.37
CA ALA A 230 1.98 18.49 25.55
C ALA A 230 0.74 17.58 25.48
N ALA A 231 0.12 17.45 24.30
CA ALA A 231 -1.11 16.69 24.14
C ALA A 231 -0.90 15.18 23.93
N HIS A 232 0.17 14.79 23.22
CA HIS A 232 0.35 13.42 22.72
C HIS A 232 1.75 12.83 22.99
N GLY A 233 2.67 13.61 23.56
CA GLY A 233 4.05 13.17 23.82
C GLY A 233 4.10 11.92 24.68
N SER A 234 4.83 10.91 24.22
CA SER A 234 5.00 9.64 24.94
C SER A 234 6.26 8.91 24.47
N THR A 235 6.57 7.76 25.07
CA THR A 235 7.65 6.89 24.57
C THR A 235 7.39 6.39 23.15
N ALA A 236 6.12 6.29 22.73
CA ALA A 236 5.74 5.85 21.40
C ALA A 236 5.59 7.02 20.40
N LEU A 237 5.41 8.26 20.86
CA LEU A 237 5.19 9.43 20.01
C LEU A 237 6.18 10.54 20.33
N ARG A 238 7.06 10.83 19.38
CA ARG A 238 8.04 11.91 19.47
C ARG A 238 7.72 13.01 18.45
N PHE A 239 7.89 14.26 18.86
CA PHE A 239 7.70 15.42 18.00
C PHE A 239 8.97 16.25 17.94
N ILE A 240 9.39 16.62 16.73
CA ILE A 240 10.64 17.30 16.42
C ILE A 240 10.28 18.63 15.76
N GLU A 241 10.89 19.70 16.26
CA GLU A 241 10.86 20.99 15.59
C GLU A 241 11.98 21.02 14.56
N GLY A 242 11.65 21.30 13.32
CA GLY A 242 12.63 21.35 12.25
C GLY A 242 12.00 21.31 10.87
N ASP A 243 12.84 21.45 9.86
CA ASP A 243 12.42 21.36 8.47
C ASP A 243 12.32 19.90 8.07
N GLY A 244 11.10 19.42 7.81
CA GLY A 244 10.86 18.05 7.36
C GLY A 244 11.39 17.73 5.95
N THR A 245 12.07 18.68 5.30
CA THR A 245 12.80 18.48 4.05
C THR A 245 14.31 18.48 4.23
N ASP A 246 14.81 18.89 5.39
CA ASP A 246 16.24 18.97 5.69
C ASP A 246 16.80 17.59 6.06
N PRO A 247 17.85 17.09 5.38
CA PRO A 247 18.46 15.80 5.67
C PRO A 247 18.94 15.65 7.12
N GLU A 248 19.46 16.72 7.74
CA GLU A 248 19.94 16.64 9.13
C GLU A 248 18.76 16.44 10.09
N THR A 249 17.70 17.24 9.93
CA THR A 249 16.45 17.08 10.68
C THR A 249 15.86 15.67 10.47
N LEU A 250 15.78 15.20 9.23
CA LEU A 250 15.28 13.86 8.89
C LEU A 250 16.13 12.73 9.51
N ALA A 251 17.45 12.89 9.58
CA ALA A 251 18.32 11.92 10.24
C ALA A 251 17.99 11.79 11.74
N THR A 252 17.61 12.89 12.40
CA THR A 252 17.19 12.84 13.82
C THR A 252 15.88 12.08 14.03
N ALA A 253 15.07 11.86 12.99
CA ALA A 253 13.79 11.15 13.08
C ALA A 253 13.99 9.64 13.39
N GLY A 254 15.09 9.05 12.93
CA GLY A 254 15.41 7.64 13.17
C GLY A 254 14.53 6.68 12.38
N GLY A 255 15.00 6.27 11.20
CA GLY A 255 14.32 5.32 10.32
C GLY A 255 14.59 3.84 10.60
N PRO A 256 14.20 2.94 9.69
CA PRO A 256 13.27 3.19 8.59
C PRO A 256 11.79 3.13 9.06
N PHE A 257 10.86 3.69 8.30
CA PHE A 257 9.43 3.74 8.66
C PHE A 257 8.57 2.90 7.71
N ASP A 258 7.49 2.29 8.23
CA ASP A 258 6.51 1.57 7.41
C ASP A 258 5.65 2.55 6.62
N ILE A 259 5.33 3.71 7.21
CA ILE A 259 4.52 4.78 6.62
C ILE A 259 5.26 6.11 6.76
N VAL A 260 5.33 6.87 5.67
CA VAL A 260 5.75 8.29 5.66
C VAL A 260 4.60 9.11 5.14
N MET A 261 4.16 10.13 5.87
CA MET A 261 3.00 10.95 5.52
C MET A 261 3.40 12.40 5.31
N MET A 262 2.74 13.02 4.33
CA MET A 262 2.86 14.44 4.03
C MET A 262 1.44 14.98 3.80
N PHE A 263 0.89 15.66 4.82
CA PHE A 263 -0.50 16.10 4.79
C PHE A 263 -0.60 17.62 4.67
N ASN A 264 -1.06 18.11 3.50
CA ASN A 264 -1.12 19.54 3.15
C ASN A 264 0.21 20.30 3.32
N VAL A 265 1.35 19.59 3.25
CA VAL A 265 2.68 20.19 3.43
C VAL A 265 3.38 20.45 2.10
N VAL A 266 3.16 19.60 1.08
CA VAL A 266 3.94 19.60 -0.17
C VAL A 266 3.86 20.92 -0.93
N THR A 267 2.72 21.63 -0.85
CA THR A 267 2.54 22.94 -1.49
C THR A 267 3.26 24.09 -0.80
N HIS A 268 3.74 23.88 0.44
CA HIS A 268 4.50 24.86 1.22
C HIS A 268 6.02 24.59 1.18
N LEU A 269 6.44 23.50 0.54
CA LEU A 269 7.86 23.18 0.41
C LEU A 269 8.52 24.10 -0.63
N SER A 270 9.71 24.57 -0.31
CA SER A 270 10.53 25.34 -1.26
C SER A 270 11.02 24.47 -2.42
N ASP A 271 11.32 23.20 -2.15
CA ASP A 271 11.68 22.20 -3.15
C ASP A 271 11.03 20.85 -2.80
N ALA A 272 9.90 20.57 -3.45
CA ALA A 272 9.14 19.35 -3.22
C ALA A 272 9.84 18.10 -3.77
N GLN A 273 10.61 18.21 -4.85
CA GLN A 273 11.30 17.06 -5.42
C GLN A 273 12.45 16.63 -4.52
N GLN A 274 13.30 17.58 -4.09
CA GLN A 274 14.39 17.30 -3.16
C GLN A 274 13.85 16.72 -1.85
N ALA A 275 12.71 17.22 -1.38
CA ALA A 275 12.05 16.68 -0.19
C ALA A 275 11.68 15.20 -0.34
N PHE A 276 11.20 14.76 -1.52
CA PHE A 276 10.94 13.34 -1.78
C PHE A 276 12.22 12.52 -1.85
N GLU A 277 13.27 13.01 -2.50
CA GLU A 277 14.58 12.34 -2.56
C GLU A 277 15.16 12.11 -1.15
N ASN A 278 15.02 13.10 -0.27
CA ASN A 278 15.50 13.04 1.12
C ASN A 278 14.74 12.01 1.99
N LEU A 279 13.60 11.46 1.52
CA LEU A 279 12.89 10.40 2.22
C LEU A 279 13.55 9.02 2.06
N GLN A 280 14.34 8.80 1.00
CA GLN A 280 14.87 7.47 0.68
C GLN A 280 15.62 6.80 1.85
N PRO A 281 16.51 7.48 2.61
CA PRO A 281 17.22 6.88 3.74
C PRO A 281 16.31 6.43 4.90
N LEU A 282 15.10 6.97 4.95
CA LEU A 282 14.08 6.64 5.96
C LEU A 282 13.16 5.50 5.51
N CYS A 283 13.37 4.97 4.31
CA CYS A 283 12.52 3.95 3.71
C CYS A 283 13.18 2.57 3.73
N HIS A 284 12.35 1.55 3.86
CA HIS A 284 12.66 0.17 3.47
C HIS A 284 11.79 -0.24 2.28
N SER A 285 12.03 -1.43 1.72
CA SER A 285 11.34 -1.93 0.52
C SER A 285 9.81 -2.02 0.58
N ARG A 286 9.21 -1.84 1.76
CA ARG A 286 7.75 -1.87 1.96
C ARG A 286 7.18 -0.57 2.51
N THR A 287 8.01 0.48 2.65
CA THR A 287 7.52 1.78 3.08
C THR A 287 6.42 2.28 2.13
N ARG A 288 5.39 2.91 2.69
CA ARG A 288 4.37 3.62 1.92
C ARG A 288 4.46 5.10 2.19
N VAL A 289 4.64 5.87 1.13
CA VAL A 289 4.62 7.33 1.17
C VAL A 289 3.21 7.79 0.82
N LEU A 290 2.54 8.48 1.75
CA LEU A 290 1.18 8.99 1.62
C LEU A 290 1.26 10.51 1.49
N VAL A 291 0.97 11.03 0.30
CA VAL A 291 0.92 12.46 0.04
C VAL A 291 -0.53 12.88 -0.16
N TYR A 292 -1.02 13.79 0.68
CA TYR A 292 -2.37 14.34 0.57
C TYR A 292 -2.30 15.86 0.49
N SER A 293 -3.07 16.43 -0.43
CA SER A 293 -3.12 17.88 -0.64
C SER A 293 -4.48 18.34 -1.16
N TYR A 294 -4.70 19.64 -1.11
CA TYR A 294 -5.91 20.28 -1.62
C TYR A 294 -5.94 20.27 -3.15
N SER A 295 -7.09 19.91 -3.70
CA SER A 295 -7.40 20.06 -5.11
C SER A 295 -7.54 21.54 -5.46
N ARG A 296 -6.79 21.98 -6.46
CA ARG A 296 -6.86 23.36 -6.97
C ARG A 296 -8.18 23.67 -7.70
N VAL A 297 -9.00 22.66 -8.02
CA VAL A 297 -10.38 22.88 -8.53
C VAL A 297 -11.20 23.72 -7.56
N TRP A 298 -10.92 23.62 -6.26
CA TRP A 298 -11.58 24.41 -5.21
C TRP A 298 -10.96 25.79 -4.99
N GLN A 299 -9.86 26.13 -5.66
CA GLN A 299 -9.13 27.37 -5.39
C GLN A 299 -9.99 28.63 -5.55
N PRO A 300 -10.87 28.79 -6.56
CA PRO A 300 -11.74 29.97 -6.65
C PRO A 300 -12.64 30.11 -5.42
N VAL A 301 -13.25 29.02 -4.96
CA VAL A 301 -14.12 28.99 -3.77
C VAL A 301 -13.31 29.33 -2.51
N LEU A 302 -12.13 28.74 -2.37
CA LEU A 302 -11.25 28.96 -1.22
C LEU A 302 -10.72 30.41 -1.17
N ARG A 303 -10.35 31.00 -2.31
CA ARG A 303 -9.93 32.42 -2.39
C ARG A 303 -11.08 33.35 -2.03
N THR A 304 -12.30 33.08 -2.49
CA THR A 304 -13.47 33.87 -2.08
C THR A 304 -13.70 33.77 -0.57
N ALA A 305 -13.56 32.58 0.01
CA ALA A 305 -13.66 32.41 1.47
C ALA A 305 -12.55 33.14 2.24
N GLU A 306 -11.35 33.28 1.67
CA GLU A 306 -10.27 34.09 2.24
C GLU A 306 -10.58 35.58 2.17
N LEU A 307 -11.09 36.07 1.02
CA LEU A 307 -11.50 37.47 0.85
C LEU A 307 -12.64 37.86 1.80
N LEU A 308 -13.57 36.94 2.06
CA LEU A 308 -14.69 37.14 3.00
C LEU A 308 -14.31 36.90 4.47
N GLY A 309 -13.05 36.54 4.77
CA GLY A 309 -12.60 36.26 6.14
C GLY A 309 -13.11 34.96 6.76
N TRP A 310 -13.76 34.08 5.97
CA TRP A 310 -14.24 32.77 6.42
C TRP A 310 -13.12 31.71 6.51
N LYS A 311 -11.98 31.97 5.86
CA LYS A 311 -10.76 31.16 5.90
C LYS A 311 -9.56 32.08 6.08
N LEU A 312 -8.58 31.69 6.89
CA LEU A 312 -7.32 32.43 6.99
C LEU A 312 -6.60 32.40 5.63
N ARG A 313 -6.15 33.57 5.18
CA ARG A 313 -5.31 33.73 4.00
C ARG A 313 -4.02 32.93 4.20
N GLN A 314 -3.79 31.96 3.33
CA GLN A 314 -2.59 31.11 3.39
C GLN A 314 -1.36 31.86 2.85
N PRO A 315 -0.14 31.44 3.25
CA PRO A 315 1.09 31.88 2.59
C PRO A 315 1.11 31.45 1.12
N ALA A 316 2.08 31.94 0.35
CA ALA A 316 2.22 31.53 -1.04
C ALA A 316 2.38 30.01 -1.14
N GLU A 317 1.58 29.39 -2.02
CA GLU A 317 1.56 27.94 -2.23
C GLU A 317 1.94 27.61 -3.67
N SER A 318 2.83 26.62 -3.84
CA SER A 318 3.20 26.08 -5.15
C SER A 318 2.01 25.39 -5.84
N TRP A 319 1.87 25.58 -7.16
CA TRP A 319 0.84 24.89 -7.94
C TRP A 319 1.27 23.46 -8.27
N LEU A 320 0.85 22.49 -7.44
CA LEU A 320 1.23 21.08 -7.57
C LEU A 320 -0.01 20.19 -7.78
N PRO A 321 -0.45 19.97 -9.03
CA PRO A 321 -1.50 19.00 -9.32
C PRO A 321 -1.02 17.57 -9.03
N PRO A 322 -1.94 16.59 -8.85
CA PRO A 322 -1.56 15.22 -8.51
C PRO A 322 -0.65 14.56 -9.55
N GLU A 323 -0.76 14.94 -10.82
CA GLU A 323 0.11 14.47 -11.89
C GLU A 323 1.55 14.95 -11.67
N GLU A 324 1.75 16.20 -11.26
CA GLU A 324 3.08 16.77 -11.01
C GLU A 324 3.75 16.14 -9.79
N ILE A 325 2.99 15.95 -8.71
CA ILE A 325 3.49 15.24 -7.53
C ILE A 325 3.89 13.81 -7.89
N ALA A 326 3.11 13.13 -8.73
CA ALA A 326 3.45 11.78 -9.19
C ALA A 326 4.72 11.76 -10.05
N GLN A 327 4.96 12.79 -10.87
CA GLN A 327 6.20 12.93 -11.65
C GLN A 327 7.41 13.16 -10.73
N MET A 328 7.30 14.07 -9.76
CA MET A 328 8.36 14.33 -8.79
C MET A 328 8.69 13.10 -7.94
N LEU A 329 7.66 12.35 -7.50
CA LEU A 329 7.85 11.06 -6.84
C LEU A 329 8.61 10.08 -7.74
N ALA A 330 8.26 9.98 -9.02
CA ALA A 330 8.96 9.10 -9.95
C ALA A 330 10.43 9.51 -10.17
N LEU A 331 10.72 10.82 -10.24
CA LEU A 331 12.09 11.34 -10.31
C LEU A 331 12.89 11.06 -9.03
N ALA A 332 12.22 11.05 -7.87
CA ALA A 332 12.79 10.70 -6.58
C ALA A 332 12.84 9.17 -6.31
N ASP A 333 12.72 8.34 -7.34
CA ASP A 333 12.69 6.88 -7.25
C ASP A 333 11.57 6.33 -6.36
N PHE A 334 10.36 6.88 -6.50
CA PHE A 334 9.13 6.30 -5.94
C PHE A 334 8.15 5.90 -7.04
N GLU A 335 7.53 4.73 -6.89
CA GLU A 335 6.48 4.23 -7.76
C GLU A 335 5.11 4.51 -7.15
N VAL A 336 4.25 5.23 -7.89
CA VAL A 336 2.88 5.48 -7.47
C VAL A 336 2.03 4.22 -7.64
N LEU A 337 1.43 3.76 -6.53
CA LEU A 337 0.58 2.58 -6.50
C LEU A 337 -0.88 2.90 -6.75
N ARG A 338 -1.36 4.00 -6.19
CA ARG A 338 -2.79 4.38 -6.22
C ARG A 338 -2.96 5.88 -6.06
N ARG A 339 -4.03 6.39 -6.65
CA ARG A 339 -4.52 7.76 -6.49
C ARG A 339 -5.93 7.73 -5.92
N GLU A 340 -6.22 8.68 -5.05
CA GLU A 340 -7.51 8.79 -4.38
C GLU A 340 -7.99 10.23 -4.37
N ARG A 341 -9.31 10.39 -4.24
CA ARG A 341 -9.98 11.68 -4.14
C ARG A 341 -11.01 11.62 -3.02
N HIS A 342 -11.05 12.66 -2.19
CA HIS A 342 -11.78 12.69 -0.92
C HIS A 342 -12.43 14.04 -0.66
N VAL A 343 -13.57 14.01 0.03
CA VAL A 343 -14.32 15.20 0.50
C VAL A 343 -14.89 16.02 -0.65
N VAL A 344 -16.14 15.77 -1.02
CA VAL A 344 -16.90 16.64 -1.93
C VAL A 344 -17.67 17.70 -1.16
N CYS A 345 -18.08 17.41 0.08
CA CYS A 345 -18.78 18.33 0.97
C CYS A 345 -17.96 18.56 2.24
N PRO A 346 -17.19 19.66 2.34
CA PRO A 346 -16.35 19.92 3.51
C PRO A 346 -17.13 20.40 4.75
N MET A 347 -18.36 20.87 4.55
CA MET A 347 -19.22 21.42 5.61
C MET A 347 -20.08 20.34 6.23
N HIS A 348 -20.30 20.42 7.55
CA HIS A 348 -21.19 19.50 8.24
C HIS A 348 -22.65 19.88 8.00
N ILE A 349 -23.29 19.19 7.06
CA ILE A 349 -24.74 19.20 6.88
C ILE A 349 -25.28 17.87 7.43
N PRO A 350 -26.11 17.88 8.49
CA PRO A 350 -26.59 16.65 9.11
C PRO A 350 -27.17 15.67 8.09
N LEU A 351 -26.74 14.41 8.16
CA LEU A 351 -27.05 13.29 7.24
C LEU A 351 -26.53 13.46 5.81
N LEU A 352 -26.66 14.65 5.21
CA LEU A 352 -26.29 14.90 3.83
C LEU A 352 -24.78 14.87 3.61
N ALA A 353 -23.98 15.51 4.47
CA ALA A 353 -22.53 15.57 4.27
C ALA A 353 -21.90 14.18 4.30
N ASP A 354 -22.33 13.33 5.24
CA ASP A 354 -21.87 11.94 5.31
C ASP A 354 -22.34 11.14 4.10
N PHE A 355 -23.60 11.28 3.67
CA PHE A 355 -24.08 10.62 2.47
C PHE A 355 -23.28 11.03 1.22
N LEU A 356 -23.04 12.34 1.05
CA LEU A 356 -22.28 12.89 -0.06
C LEU A 356 -20.83 12.41 -0.04
N ASN A 357 -20.11 12.54 1.07
CA ASN A 357 -18.70 12.18 1.15
C ASN A 357 -18.45 10.68 1.17
N ARG A 358 -19.39 9.90 1.73
CA ARG A 358 -19.26 8.45 1.82
C ARG A 358 -19.63 7.78 0.51
N TYR A 359 -20.74 8.15 -0.12
CA TYR A 359 -21.26 7.44 -1.29
C TYR A 359 -21.08 8.23 -2.58
N VAL A 360 -21.67 9.42 -2.67
CA VAL A 360 -21.79 10.18 -3.92
C VAL A 360 -20.42 10.63 -4.43
N GLY A 361 -19.58 11.19 -3.56
CA GLY A 361 -18.24 11.66 -3.88
C GLY A 361 -17.21 10.57 -4.18
N ARG A 362 -17.62 9.29 -4.11
CA ARG A 362 -16.79 8.15 -4.53
C ARG A 362 -17.17 7.63 -5.91
N LEU A 363 -18.30 8.07 -6.45
CA LEU A 363 -18.70 7.72 -7.81
C LEU A 363 -17.72 8.33 -8.81
N PRO A 364 -17.37 7.60 -9.89
CA PRO A 364 -16.59 8.16 -10.97
C PRO A 364 -17.19 9.49 -11.47
N LEU A 365 -16.33 10.42 -11.88
CA LEU A 365 -16.66 11.79 -12.32
C LEU A 365 -17.01 12.75 -11.19
N VAL A 366 -17.78 12.32 -10.19
CA VAL A 366 -18.08 13.16 -9.01
C VAL A 366 -16.83 13.35 -8.16
N ASP A 367 -16.07 12.27 -8.01
CA ASP A 367 -14.82 12.26 -7.26
C ASP A 367 -13.80 13.30 -7.78
N ALA A 368 -13.86 13.67 -9.07
CA ALA A 368 -13.02 14.71 -9.68
C ALA A 368 -13.21 16.09 -9.04
N PHE A 369 -14.37 16.36 -8.44
CA PHE A 369 -14.67 17.59 -7.70
C PHE A 369 -14.36 17.49 -6.21
N SER A 370 -13.61 16.49 -5.77
CA SER A 370 -13.16 16.37 -4.39
C SER A 370 -12.20 17.51 -4.02
N LEU A 371 -12.36 18.03 -2.81
CA LEU A 371 -11.50 19.05 -2.20
C LEU A 371 -10.10 18.51 -1.92
N MET A 372 -9.97 17.22 -1.60
CA MET A 372 -8.69 16.58 -1.29
C MET A 372 -8.37 15.51 -2.32
N PHE A 373 -7.10 15.39 -2.67
CA PHE A 373 -6.59 14.20 -3.33
C PHE A 373 -5.49 13.55 -2.48
N GLY A 374 -5.24 12.27 -2.74
CA GLY A 374 -4.21 11.47 -2.10
C GLY A 374 -3.44 10.65 -3.12
N ILE A 375 -2.13 10.50 -2.90
CA ILE A 375 -1.24 9.64 -3.66
C ILE A 375 -0.58 8.70 -2.67
N VAL A 376 -0.60 7.41 -2.96
CA VAL A 376 0.19 6.42 -2.22
C VAL A 376 1.26 5.88 -3.14
N ALA A 377 2.50 5.99 -2.71
CA ALA A 377 3.67 5.50 -3.43
C ALA A 377 4.49 4.54 -2.57
N ARG A 378 5.39 3.80 -3.22
CA ARG A 378 6.41 2.97 -2.58
C ARG A 378 7.78 3.35 -3.16
N PRO A 379 8.89 3.15 -2.45
CA PRO A 379 10.20 3.37 -3.06
C PRO A 379 10.46 2.35 -4.17
N ALA A 380 11.23 2.77 -5.16
CA ALA A 380 11.41 2.02 -6.39
C ALA A 380 12.14 0.69 -6.12
N PRO A 381 11.74 -0.40 -6.80
CA PRO A 381 12.29 -1.72 -6.55
C PRO A 381 13.81 -1.84 -6.69
N HIS A 382 14.42 -1.03 -7.55
CA HIS A 382 15.86 -1.10 -7.84
C HIS A 382 16.71 -0.63 -6.65
N LEU A 383 16.19 0.27 -5.80
CA LEU A 383 16.86 0.72 -4.57
C LEU A 383 17.12 -0.44 -3.59
N PHE A 384 16.35 -1.52 -3.70
CA PHE A 384 16.45 -2.71 -2.84
C PHE A 384 16.80 -3.98 -3.60
N ALA A 385 17.26 -3.87 -4.85
CA ALA A 385 17.57 -5.04 -5.68
C ALA A 385 18.58 -5.99 -5.01
N ALA A 386 19.61 -5.44 -4.35
CA ALA A 386 20.64 -6.21 -3.65
C ALA A 386 20.10 -7.07 -2.49
N THR A 387 18.92 -6.74 -1.95
CA THR A 387 18.30 -7.48 -0.83
C THR A 387 17.43 -8.65 -1.28
N ARG A 388 17.28 -8.87 -2.60
CA ARG A 388 16.43 -9.92 -3.15
C ARG A 388 17.25 -11.06 -3.72
N SER A 389 16.82 -12.29 -3.44
CA SER A 389 17.36 -13.45 -4.13
C SER A 389 16.94 -13.42 -5.61
N PRO A 390 17.86 -13.61 -6.57
CA PRO A 390 17.50 -13.74 -7.98
C PRO A 390 16.73 -15.04 -8.26
N HIS A 391 16.88 -16.05 -7.37
CA HIS A 391 16.25 -17.35 -7.47
C HIS A 391 15.64 -17.73 -6.11
N PRO A 392 14.53 -17.09 -5.70
CA PRO A 392 13.90 -17.41 -4.43
C PRO A 392 13.27 -18.81 -4.49
N SER A 393 13.31 -19.52 -3.36
CA SER A 393 12.57 -20.78 -3.21
C SER A 393 11.07 -20.51 -3.39
N THR A 394 10.42 -21.30 -4.23
CA THR A 394 9.00 -21.09 -4.60
C THR A 394 8.18 -22.30 -4.22
N SER A 395 7.13 -22.10 -3.41
CA SER A 395 6.11 -23.11 -3.15
C SER A 395 4.91 -22.85 -4.05
N VAL A 396 4.67 -23.77 -4.98
CA VAL A 396 3.50 -23.76 -5.87
C VAL A 396 2.42 -24.65 -5.27
N VAL A 397 1.36 -24.04 -4.77
CA VAL A 397 0.18 -24.73 -4.22
C VAL A 397 -0.82 -24.98 -5.33
N ILE A 398 -1.24 -26.23 -5.45
CA ILE A 398 -2.11 -26.74 -6.52
C ILE A 398 -3.36 -27.37 -5.88
N PRO A 399 -4.46 -26.63 -5.74
CA PRO A 399 -5.73 -27.19 -5.30
C PRO A 399 -6.28 -28.18 -6.34
N CYS A 400 -6.60 -29.40 -5.91
CA CYS A 400 -7.10 -30.47 -6.78
C CYS A 400 -8.45 -30.97 -6.27
N ARG A 401 -9.53 -30.86 -7.06
CA ARG A 401 -10.82 -31.47 -6.73
C ARG A 401 -11.50 -31.99 -7.99
N ASN A 402 -11.64 -33.30 -8.08
CA ASN A 402 -12.16 -33.98 -9.27
C ASN A 402 -11.31 -33.72 -10.53
N GLU A 403 -9.99 -33.85 -10.38
CA GLU A 403 -8.98 -33.51 -11.40
C GLU A 403 -8.12 -34.73 -11.78
N ALA A 404 -8.58 -35.96 -11.52
CA ALA A 404 -7.79 -37.18 -11.73
C ALA A 404 -7.18 -37.27 -13.15
N GLY A 405 -7.95 -36.86 -14.17
CA GLY A 405 -7.51 -36.87 -15.57
C GLY A 405 -6.45 -35.82 -15.91
N HIS A 406 -6.35 -34.72 -15.16
CA HIS A 406 -5.37 -33.66 -15.42
C HIS A 406 -4.02 -33.92 -14.73
N VAL A 407 -4.00 -34.68 -13.64
CA VAL A 407 -2.80 -34.89 -12.80
C VAL A 407 -1.57 -35.36 -13.60
N PRO A 408 -1.63 -36.39 -14.46
CA PRO A 408 -0.44 -36.86 -15.17
C PRO A 408 0.17 -35.80 -16.10
N SER A 409 -0.68 -35.13 -16.88
CA SER A 409 -0.27 -34.07 -17.82
C SER A 409 0.27 -32.84 -17.07
N LEU A 410 -0.41 -32.45 -15.98
CA LEU A 410 0.02 -31.35 -15.13
C LEU A 410 1.41 -31.60 -14.57
N VAL A 411 1.64 -32.76 -13.93
CA VAL A 411 2.94 -33.12 -13.37
C VAL A 411 4.00 -33.10 -14.47
N ALA A 412 3.79 -33.75 -15.62
CA ALA A 412 4.75 -33.77 -16.71
C ALA A 412 5.17 -32.37 -17.20
N ARG A 413 4.28 -31.38 -17.12
CA ARG A 413 4.48 -30.00 -17.61
C ARG A 413 4.97 -29.01 -16.55
N LEU A 414 4.95 -29.39 -15.27
CA LEU A 414 5.47 -28.53 -14.20
C LEU A 414 6.93 -28.14 -14.50
N PRO A 415 7.30 -26.85 -14.45
CA PRO A 415 8.65 -26.41 -14.79
C PRO A 415 9.63 -26.75 -13.67
N GLU A 416 10.92 -26.71 -14.00
CA GLU A 416 11.97 -26.63 -12.98
C GLU A 416 12.02 -25.21 -12.41
N LEU A 417 12.10 -25.12 -11.08
CA LEU A 417 12.19 -23.87 -10.35
C LEU A 417 13.50 -23.83 -9.56
N GLY A 418 13.82 -22.69 -8.96
CA GLY A 418 15.06 -22.51 -8.17
C GLY A 418 15.20 -23.54 -7.05
N ALA A 419 16.42 -23.75 -6.56
CA ALA A 419 16.71 -24.68 -5.48
C ALA A 419 15.79 -24.45 -4.27
N GLY A 420 15.31 -25.54 -3.67
CA GLY A 420 14.36 -25.50 -2.54
C GLY A 420 12.91 -25.16 -2.91
N SER A 421 12.58 -25.06 -4.21
CA SER A 421 11.19 -24.95 -4.66
C SER A 421 10.45 -26.27 -4.55
N GLU A 422 9.13 -26.21 -4.40
CA GLU A 422 8.27 -27.37 -4.21
C GLU A 422 6.90 -27.17 -4.85
N PHE A 423 6.25 -28.28 -5.19
CA PHE A 423 4.88 -28.33 -5.67
C PHE A 423 4.02 -29.08 -4.64
N ILE A 424 3.03 -28.39 -4.09
CA ILE A 424 2.16 -28.90 -3.04
C ILE A 424 0.77 -29.07 -3.62
N PHE A 425 0.43 -30.31 -3.96
CA PHE A 425 -0.93 -30.67 -4.35
C PHE A 425 -1.80 -30.73 -3.10
N VAL A 426 -2.99 -30.13 -3.15
CA VAL A 426 -3.94 -30.16 -2.04
C VAL A 426 -5.23 -30.83 -2.51
N GLU A 427 -5.41 -32.08 -2.09
CA GLU A 427 -6.55 -32.91 -2.41
C GLU A 427 -7.81 -32.39 -1.72
N GLY A 428 -8.86 -32.20 -2.53
CA GLY A 428 -10.02 -31.40 -2.24
C GLY A 428 -11.28 -32.16 -1.81
N ASN A 429 -11.16 -33.33 -1.17
CA ASN A 429 -12.28 -34.23 -0.91
C ASN A 429 -13.02 -34.60 -2.21
N SER A 430 -12.26 -35.11 -3.17
CA SER A 430 -12.73 -35.50 -4.49
C SER A 430 -13.65 -36.73 -4.42
N THR A 431 -14.54 -36.83 -5.39
CA THR A 431 -15.44 -37.99 -5.59
C THR A 431 -14.93 -38.94 -6.67
N ASP A 432 -13.84 -38.58 -7.34
CA ASP A 432 -13.14 -39.39 -8.34
C ASP A 432 -11.78 -39.88 -7.79
N ASP A 433 -10.98 -40.51 -8.65
CA ASP A 433 -9.67 -41.07 -8.30
C ASP A 433 -8.52 -40.04 -8.19
N THR A 434 -8.82 -38.75 -7.92
CA THR A 434 -7.80 -37.69 -7.83
C THR A 434 -6.71 -38.03 -6.82
N GLU A 435 -7.07 -38.53 -5.63
CA GLU A 435 -6.08 -38.88 -4.61
C GLU A 435 -5.13 -40.00 -5.09
N ALA A 436 -5.68 -41.03 -5.73
CA ALA A 436 -4.89 -42.15 -6.25
C ALA A 436 -3.97 -41.69 -7.38
N ALA A 437 -4.46 -40.84 -8.29
CA ALA A 437 -3.67 -40.25 -9.36
C ALA A 437 -2.50 -39.40 -8.83
N LEU A 438 -2.74 -38.58 -7.79
CA LEU A 438 -1.69 -37.78 -7.15
C LEU A 438 -0.61 -38.66 -6.51
N ARG A 439 -1.01 -39.69 -5.75
CA ARG A 439 -0.08 -40.63 -5.12
C ARG A 439 0.79 -41.35 -6.13
N ARG A 440 0.17 -41.82 -7.23
CA ARG A 440 0.88 -42.47 -8.33
C ARG A 440 1.88 -41.52 -8.99
N ALA A 441 1.44 -40.32 -9.36
CA ALA A 441 2.30 -39.34 -10.02
C ALA A 441 3.50 -38.92 -9.15
N ILE A 442 3.33 -38.82 -7.83
CA ILE A 442 4.45 -38.55 -6.91
C ILE A 442 5.42 -39.74 -6.84
N ALA A 443 4.91 -40.98 -6.73
CA ALA A 443 5.73 -42.18 -6.66
C ALA A 443 6.54 -42.42 -7.95
N GLU A 444 5.96 -42.08 -9.11
CA GLU A 444 6.62 -42.18 -10.42
C GLU A 444 7.67 -41.07 -10.67
N ASN A 445 7.74 -40.04 -9.81
CA ASN A 445 8.62 -38.89 -9.96
C ASN A 445 9.48 -38.62 -8.70
N PRO A 446 10.26 -39.60 -8.18
CA PRO A 446 10.95 -39.50 -6.89
C PRO A 446 12.02 -38.40 -6.81
N GLY A 447 12.56 -37.95 -7.94
CA GLY A 447 13.53 -36.84 -8.00
C GLY A 447 12.90 -35.44 -8.02
N ARG A 448 11.57 -35.33 -8.10
CA ARG A 448 10.87 -34.06 -8.19
C ARG A 448 10.34 -33.63 -6.82
N PRO A 449 10.33 -32.32 -6.49
CA PRO A 449 9.90 -31.84 -5.19
C PRO A 449 8.37 -31.78 -5.09
N LEU A 450 7.71 -32.92 -5.28
CA LEU A 450 6.26 -33.06 -5.29
C LEU A 450 5.79 -33.56 -3.92
N ARG A 451 4.78 -32.90 -3.36
CA ARG A 451 4.14 -33.27 -2.10
C ARG A 451 2.64 -33.19 -2.27
N PHE A 452 1.89 -34.01 -1.55
CA PHE A 452 0.44 -33.85 -1.46
C PHE A 452 0.00 -33.69 -0.01
N LEU A 453 -1.11 -32.96 0.17
CA LEU A 453 -1.84 -32.78 1.42
C LEU A 453 -3.30 -33.10 1.15
N LYS A 454 -4.04 -33.47 2.19
CA LYS A 454 -5.50 -33.65 2.11
C LYS A 454 -6.19 -32.57 2.92
N GLN A 455 -7.11 -31.84 2.29
CA GLN A 455 -7.83 -30.76 2.97
C GLN A 455 -8.86 -31.31 3.94
N THR A 456 -9.00 -30.67 5.10
CA THR A 456 -10.05 -30.99 6.08
C THR A 456 -11.29 -30.11 5.92
N GLY A 457 -11.15 -28.90 5.38
CA GLY A 457 -12.25 -27.98 5.15
C GLY A 457 -12.88 -28.14 3.77
N ARG A 458 -13.46 -27.04 3.27
CA ARG A 458 -14.23 -27.03 2.01
C ARG A 458 -13.86 -25.84 1.14
N GLY A 459 -13.78 -26.09 -0.16
CA GLY A 459 -13.59 -25.06 -1.18
C GLY A 459 -12.12 -24.72 -1.44
N LYS A 460 -11.87 -24.06 -2.57
CA LYS A 460 -10.52 -23.72 -3.04
C LYS A 460 -9.75 -22.86 -2.04
N GLY A 461 -10.40 -21.88 -1.41
CA GLY A 461 -9.75 -21.01 -0.42
C GLY A 461 -9.22 -21.77 0.80
N ASP A 462 -9.87 -22.86 1.22
CA ASP A 462 -9.35 -23.73 2.29
C ASP A 462 -8.11 -24.49 1.84
N ALA A 463 -8.17 -25.11 0.66
CA ALA A 463 -7.03 -25.81 0.05
C ALA A 463 -5.79 -24.92 -0.06
N VAL A 464 -5.97 -23.69 -0.57
CA VAL A 464 -4.89 -22.71 -0.72
C VAL A 464 -4.30 -22.34 0.65
N ARG A 465 -5.15 -22.07 1.65
CA ARG A 465 -4.69 -21.74 3.02
C ARG A 465 -3.90 -22.89 3.64
N LEU A 466 -4.39 -24.12 3.51
CA LEU A 466 -3.66 -25.31 3.99
C LEU A 466 -2.30 -25.43 3.28
N GLY A 467 -2.28 -25.33 1.95
CA GLY A 467 -1.05 -25.38 1.17
C GLY A 467 -0.05 -24.30 1.56
N PHE A 468 -0.49 -23.05 1.70
CA PHE A 468 0.36 -21.93 2.13
C PHE A 468 0.88 -22.10 3.56
N SER A 469 0.08 -22.68 4.47
CA SER A 469 0.53 -22.97 5.84
C SER A 469 1.63 -24.04 5.90
N ALA A 470 1.64 -24.98 4.95
CA ALA A 470 2.60 -26.08 4.87
C ALA A 470 3.79 -25.81 3.93
N ALA A 471 3.71 -24.72 3.16
CA ALA A 471 4.74 -24.27 2.25
C ALA A 471 6.03 -23.91 3.00
N LYS A 472 7.18 -24.05 2.34
CA LYS A 472 8.52 -23.68 2.83
C LYS A 472 9.23 -22.60 2.00
N GLY A 473 8.76 -22.32 0.78
CA GLY A 473 9.30 -21.32 -0.12
C GLY A 473 9.09 -19.88 0.34
N GLU A 474 10.01 -19.00 -0.04
CA GLU A 474 9.90 -17.55 0.15
C GLU A 474 8.77 -16.95 -0.70
N VAL A 475 8.58 -17.48 -1.91
CA VAL A 475 7.48 -17.12 -2.81
C VAL A 475 6.38 -18.18 -2.68
N LEU A 476 5.16 -17.70 -2.55
CA LEU A 476 3.94 -18.51 -2.57
C LEU A 476 3.21 -18.25 -3.89
N LEU A 477 2.85 -19.32 -4.58
CA LEU A 477 2.14 -19.26 -5.86
C LEU A 477 0.98 -20.24 -5.86
N ILE A 478 -0.16 -19.83 -6.40
CA ILE A 478 -1.31 -20.70 -6.65
C ILE A 478 -1.28 -21.08 -8.13
N LEU A 479 -1.48 -22.36 -8.44
CA LEU A 479 -1.70 -22.85 -9.80
C LEU A 479 -2.94 -23.73 -9.81
N ASP A 480 -3.86 -23.50 -10.74
CA ASP A 480 -5.07 -24.32 -10.86
C ASP A 480 -4.72 -25.67 -11.52
N ALA A 481 -5.27 -26.77 -11.00
CA ALA A 481 -4.98 -28.12 -11.49
C ALA A 481 -5.57 -28.42 -12.88
N ASP A 482 -6.54 -27.62 -13.34
CA ASP A 482 -7.19 -27.75 -14.65
C ASP A 482 -6.36 -27.19 -15.82
N MET A 483 -5.16 -26.67 -15.53
CA MET A 483 -4.23 -26.05 -16.48
C MET A 483 -4.85 -24.91 -17.30
N GLY A 484 -5.87 -24.22 -16.78
CA GLY A 484 -6.42 -23.01 -17.41
C GLY A 484 -5.35 -21.92 -17.59
N VAL A 485 -4.35 -21.91 -16.69
CA VAL A 485 -3.06 -21.27 -16.90
C VAL A 485 -2.02 -22.36 -17.07
N ALA A 486 -1.19 -22.23 -18.10
CA ALA A 486 -0.15 -23.19 -18.42
C ALA A 486 0.89 -23.29 -17.28
N PRO A 487 1.29 -24.49 -16.83
CA PRO A 487 2.36 -24.64 -15.84
C PRO A 487 3.67 -23.95 -16.24
N GLU A 488 3.94 -23.88 -17.54
CA GLU A 488 5.12 -23.23 -18.13
C GLU A 488 5.10 -21.69 -17.94
N ASP A 489 3.95 -21.10 -17.58
CA ASP A 489 3.83 -19.68 -17.26
C ASP A 489 4.21 -19.36 -15.81
N VAL A 490 4.32 -20.36 -14.90
CA VAL A 490 4.72 -20.15 -13.49
C VAL A 490 5.99 -19.28 -13.35
N PRO A 491 7.08 -19.49 -14.12
CA PRO A 491 8.27 -18.65 -14.05
C PRO A 491 8.02 -17.18 -14.40
N LYS A 492 6.99 -16.84 -15.20
CA LYS A 492 6.65 -15.44 -15.50
C LYS A 492 6.23 -14.68 -14.24
N PHE A 493 5.45 -15.33 -13.37
CA PHE A 493 4.99 -14.75 -12.10
C PHE A 493 6.16 -14.52 -11.13
N VAL A 494 7.02 -15.54 -10.98
CA VAL A 494 8.21 -15.45 -10.12
C VAL A 494 9.14 -14.34 -10.61
N ARG A 495 9.41 -14.26 -11.92
CA ARG A 495 10.24 -13.18 -12.49
C ARG A 495 9.66 -11.80 -12.22
N ALA A 496 8.34 -11.62 -12.32
CA ALA A 496 7.69 -10.35 -12.03
C ALA A 496 7.85 -9.92 -10.55
N LEU A 497 7.75 -10.87 -9.61
CA LEU A 497 8.02 -10.64 -8.18
C LEU A 497 9.48 -10.30 -7.90
N VAL A 498 10.43 -11.06 -8.47
CA VAL A 498 11.87 -10.84 -8.28
C VAL A 498 12.29 -9.47 -8.82
N ALA A 499 11.81 -9.11 -10.01
CA ALA A 499 12.00 -7.79 -10.61
C ALA A 499 11.25 -6.67 -9.85
N GLY A 500 10.44 -7.01 -8.85
CA GLY A 500 9.68 -6.09 -8.01
C GLY A 500 8.62 -5.30 -8.75
N LYS A 501 8.08 -5.84 -9.84
CA LYS A 501 7.00 -5.18 -10.60
C LYS A 501 5.75 -5.02 -9.73
N GLY A 502 5.49 -5.96 -8.83
CA GLY A 502 4.39 -5.91 -7.88
C GLY A 502 4.72 -6.70 -6.62
N GLU A 503 3.85 -6.59 -5.61
CA GLU A 503 3.89 -7.40 -4.38
C GLU A 503 2.82 -8.50 -4.42
N LEU A 504 1.74 -8.29 -5.17
CA LEU A 504 0.80 -9.34 -5.57
C LEU A 504 0.76 -9.40 -7.11
N ILE A 505 1.25 -10.49 -7.68
CA ILE A 505 1.19 -10.75 -9.11
C ILE A 505 -0.05 -11.59 -9.40
N ASN A 506 -0.96 -11.04 -10.18
CA ASN A 506 -2.22 -11.67 -10.56
C ASN A 506 -2.17 -12.13 -12.02
N GLY A 507 -2.70 -13.31 -12.32
CA GLY A 507 -2.82 -13.76 -13.70
C GLY A 507 -3.94 -13.03 -14.41
N SER A 508 -3.75 -12.74 -15.70
CA SER A 508 -4.80 -12.17 -16.54
C SER A 508 -4.98 -12.96 -17.82
N ARG A 509 -6.11 -13.66 -17.90
CA ARG A 509 -6.53 -14.45 -19.07
C ARG A 509 -7.19 -13.59 -20.15
N MET A 510 -7.43 -12.32 -19.85
CA MET A 510 -8.25 -11.41 -20.66
C MET A 510 -7.50 -10.70 -21.80
N VAL A 511 -6.19 -10.94 -21.94
CA VAL A 511 -5.33 -10.25 -22.90
C VAL A 511 -5.32 -10.95 -24.26
N TYR A 512 -5.20 -12.28 -24.27
CA TYR A 512 -5.09 -13.07 -25.49
C TYR A 512 -6.45 -13.65 -25.89
N PRO A 513 -6.70 -13.86 -27.20
CA PRO A 513 -7.91 -14.55 -27.64
C PRO A 513 -7.93 -15.97 -27.05
N MET A 514 -9.08 -16.34 -26.51
CA MET A 514 -9.31 -17.66 -25.94
C MET A 514 -9.22 -18.72 -27.03
N GLU A 515 -8.53 -19.83 -26.76
CA GLU A 515 -8.49 -20.98 -27.66
C GLU A 515 -9.92 -21.48 -27.94
N GLY A 516 -10.24 -21.72 -29.21
CA GLY A 516 -11.60 -22.09 -29.66
C GLY A 516 -12.57 -20.92 -29.91
N ARG A 517 -12.14 -19.65 -29.80
CA ARG A 517 -12.91 -18.42 -30.14
C ARG A 517 -14.30 -18.27 -29.49
N ALA A 518 -14.66 -19.09 -28.50
CA ALA A 518 -16.03 -19.19 -27.99
C ALA A 518 -16.35 -18.27 -26.78
N MET A 519 -15.77 -17.06 -26.68
CA MET A 519 -16.24 -16.11 -25.68
C MET A 519 -17.52 -15.43 -26.18
N ARG A 520 -18.67 -15.93 -25.69
CA ARG A 520 -19.97 -15.31 -25.90
C ARG A 520 -19.91 -13.82 -25.49
N PHE A 521 -20.51 -12.93 -26.29
CA PHE A 521 -20.50 -11.48 -26.08
C PHE A 521 -20.78 -11.06 -24.62
N LEU A 522 -21.76 -11.69 -23.96
CA LEU A 522 -22.10 -11.42 -22.56
C LEU A 522 -20.96 -11.68 -21.57
N ASN A 523 -20.08 -12.66 -21.82
CA ASN A 523 -18.90 -12.88 -20.98
C ASN A 523 -17.89 -11.75 -21.14
N ILE A 524 -17.72 -11.23 -22.36
CA ILE A 524 -16.82 -10.11 -22.61
C ILE A 524 -17.33 -8.86 -21.86
N LEU A 525 -18.63 -8.59 -21.96
CA LEU A 525 -19.25 -7.46 -21.26
C LEU A 525 -19.13 -7.61 -19.74
N GLY A 526 -19.45 -8.78 -19.19
CA GLY A 526 -19.32 -9.08 -17.77
C GLY A 526 -17.88 -8.92 -17.27
N ASN A 527 -16.90 -9.47 -18.00
CA ASN A 527 -15.49 -9.37 -17.61
C ASN A 527 -14.98 -7.93 -17.66
N LYS A 528 -15.35 -7.15 -18.69
CA LYS A 528 -15.02 -5.72 -18.75
C LYS A 528 -15.66 -4.94 -17.60
N PHE A 529 -16.92 -5.22 -17.30
CA PHE A 529 -17.64 -4.60 -16.18
C PHE A 529 -16.95 -4.90 -14.84
N PHE A 530 -16.65 -6.17 -14.54
CA PHE A 530 -15.98 -6.54 -13.30
C PHE A 530 -14.54 -6.04 -13.24
N ALA A 531 -13.79 -6.02 -14.34
CA ALA A 531 -12.47 -5.42 -14.39
C ALA A 531 -12.52 -3.93 -14.02
N PHE A 532 -13.46 -3.17 -14.60
CA PHE A 532 -13.67 -1.77 -14.23
C PHE A 532 -14.10 -1.61 -12.77
N LEU A 533 -15.09 -2.39 -12.33
CA LEU A 533 -15.63 -2.32 -10.97
C LEU A 533 -14.55 -2.60 -9.92
N PHE A 534 -13.74 -3.65 -10.12
CA PHE A 534 -12.65 -3.99 -9.21
C PHE A 534 -11.48 -3.01 -9.31
N THR A 535 -11.15 -2.52 -10.50
CA THR A 535 -10.12 -1.48 -10.64
C THR A 535 -10.51 -0.22 -9.86
N TRP A 536 -11.75 0.23 -10.01
CA TRP A 536 -12.28 1.34 -9.24
C TRP A 536 -12.29 1.02 -7.74
N LEU A 537 -12.83 -0.13 -7.33
CA LEU A 537 -12.98 -0.57 -5.94
C LEU A 537 -11.64 -0.69 -5.18
N LEU A 538 -10.64 -1.30 -5.81
CA LEU A 538 -9.32 -1.53 -5.21
C LEU A 538 -8.41 -0.31 -5.35
N GLY A 539 -8.72 0.61 -6.26
CA GLY A 539 -7.87 1.78 -6.57
C GLY A 539 -6.57 1.42 -7.28
N GLN A 540 -6.47 0.19 -7.79
CA GLN A 540 -5.34 -0.37 -8.52
C GLN A 540 -5.88 -1.16 -9.71
N GLN A 541 -5.11 -1.23 -10.79
CA GLN A 541 -5.55 -1.91 -12.01
C GLN A 541 -5.62 -3.42 -11.82
N VAL A 542 -6.81 -4.00 -12.01
CA VAL A 542 -7.04 -5.45 -12.01
C VAL A 542 -7.98 -5.81 -13.16
N ARG A 543 -7.50 -6.63 -14.11
CA ARG A 543 -8.22 -7.00 -15.34
C ARG A 543 -8.91 -8.35 -15.26
N ASP A 544 -8.41 -9.28 -14.44
CA ASP A 544 -8.98 -10.61 -14.27
C ASP A 544 -8.98 -10.99 -12.79
N THR A 545 -10.10 -10.73 -12.12
CA THR A 545 -10.24 -10.97 -10.67
C THR A 545 -10.34 -12.46 -10.34
N LEU A 546 -10.84 -13.26 -11.28
CA LEU A 546 -11.13 -14.68 -11.14
C LEU A 546 -10.00 -15.59 -11.64
N CYS A 547 -8.86 -15.03 -12.03
CA CYS A 547 -7.73 -15.87 -12.39
C CYS A 547 -7.20 -16.51 -11.11
N GLY A 548 -7.23 -17.84 -11.04
CA GLY A 548 -6.81 -18.54 -9.84
C GLY A 548 -5.30 -18.51 -9.60
N THR A 549 -4.52 -18.18 -10.63
CA THR A 549 -3.06 -18.13 -10.56
C THR A 549 -2.61 -16.77 -10.04
N LYS A 550 -2.03 -16.76 -8.84
CA LYS A 550 -1.54 -15.57 -8.13
C LYS A 550 -0.24 -15.90 -7.44
N ALA A 551 0.66 -14.93 -7.34
CA ALA A 551 1.95 -15.08 -6.68
C ALA A 551 2.27 -13.88 -5.78
N LEU A 552 2.85 -14.15 -4.61
CA LEU A 552 3.29 -13.14 -3.64
C LEU A 552 4.40 -13.71 -2.74
N TYR A 553 5.14 -12.86 -2.04
CA TYR A 553 6.03 -13.36 -1.00
C TYR A 553 5.23 -13.85 0.21
N ARG A 554 5.73 -14.89 0.88
CA ARG A 554 5.15 -15.45 2.11
C ARG A 554 4.88 -14.38 3.16
N ARG A 555 5.84 -13.50 3.42
CA ARG A 555 5.73 -12.40 4.39
C ARG A 555 4.55 -11.45 4.12
N ASP A 556 4.22 -11.24 2.84
CA ASP A 556 3.12 -10.38 2.44
C ASP A 556 1.79 -11.12 2.61
N TYR A 557 1.77 -12.44 2.29
CA TYR A 557 0.65 -13.32 2.62
C TYR A 557 0.36 -13.37 4.12
N GLU A 558 1.39 -13.48 4.97
CA GLU A 558 1.23 -13.50 6.44
C GLU A 558 0.59 -12.20 6.95
N THR A 559 0.98 -11.06 6.37
CA THR A 559 0.39 -9.76 6.70
C THR A 559 -1.07 -9.67 6.26
N ILE A 560 -1.40 -10.19 5.07
CA ILE A 560 -2.78 -10.32 4.58
C ILE A 560 -3.58 -11.22 5.53
N ALA A 561 -3.04 -12.39 5.88
CA ALA A 561 -3.69 -13.37 6.73
C ALA A 561 -3.98 -12.82 8.14
N ALA A 562 -3.05 -12.06 8.72
CA ALA A 562 -3.24 -11.38 10.01
C ALA A 562 -4.36 -10.33 9.96
N ASN A 563 -4.63 -9.74 8.79
CA ASN A 563 -5.67 -8.74 8.58
C ASN A 563 -6.99 -9.31 8.04
N ARG A 564 -7.08 -10.62 7.79
CA ARG A 564 -8.22 -11.28 7.13
C ARG A 564 -9.55 -11.03 7.86
N ALA A 565 -9.54 -11.01 9.18
CA ALA A 565 -10.72 -10.77 10.01
C ALA A 565 -11.44 -9.45 9.67
N PHE A 566 -10.75 -8.48 9.06
CA PHE A 566 -11.36 -7.24 8.59
C PHE A 566 -12.46 -7.46 7.54
N PHE A 567 -12.26 -8.43 6.64
CA PHE A 567 -13.20 -8.83 5.59
C PHE A 567 -14.08 -10.02 5.99
N GLY A 568 -13.78 -10.70 7.10
CA GLY A 568 -14.49 -11.89 7.54
C GLY A 568 -14.24 -13.11 6.66
N ASP A 569 -14.98 -14.20 6.88
CA ASP A 569 -14.74 -15.49 6.21
C ASP A 569 -15.57 -15.67 4.92
N PHE A 570 -15.96 -14.58 4.28
CA PHE A 570 -16.78 -14.60 3.07
C PHE A 570 -15.93 -14.44 1.81
N ASP A 571 -15.32 -15.54 1.36
CA ASP A 571 -14.71 -15.66 0.03
C ASP A 571 -14.95 -17.06 -0.55
N PRO A 572 -16.01 -17.24 -1.36
CA PRO A 572 -16.35 -18.53 -1.95
C PRO A 572 -15.36 -18.96 -3.06
N PHE A 573 -14.54 -18.04 -3.60
CA PHE A 573 -13.59 -18.34 -4.68
C PHE A 573 -12.17 -18.59 -4.15
N GLY A 574 -11.79 -17.93 -3.05
CA GLY A 574 -10.47 -18.00 -2.43
C GLY A 574 -9.45 -17.01 -3.01
N ASP A 575 -9.83 -16.25 -4.04
CA ASP A 575 -8.98 -15.27 -4.74
C ASP A 575 -9.10 -13.86 -4.16
N PHE A 576 -10.24 -13.54 -3.55
CA PHE A 576 -10.58 -12.18 -3.10
C PHE A 576 -9.95 -11.83 -1.76
N ASP A 577 -9.72 -12.81 -0.89
CA ASP A 577 -8.92 -12.64 0.32
C ASP A 577 -7.57 -11.99 0.00
N LEU A 578 -6.90 -12.47 -1.06
CA LEU A 578 -5.62 -11.92 -1.51
C LEU A 578 -5.77 -10.53 -2.13
N LEU A 579 -6.72 -10.32 -3.05
CA LEU A 579 -6.90 -9.03 -3.73
C LEU A 579 -7.34 -7.92 -2.76
N PHE A 580 -8.30 -8.19 -1.87
CA PHE A 580 -8.78 -7.25 -0.88
C PHE A 580 -7.74 -6.99 0.21
N GLY A 581 -7.04 -8.03 0.67
CA GLY A 581 -5.93 -7.92 1.60
C GLY A 581 -4.81 -7.04 1.05
N ALA A 582 -4.37 -7.31 -0.19
CA ALA A 582 -3.36 -6.52 -0.87
C ALA A 582 -3.76 -5.06 -1.04
N ALA A 583 -4.99 -4.79 -1.51
CA ALA A 583 -5.47 -3.42 -1.69
C ALA A 583 -5.58 -2.65 -0.36
N ARG A 584 -6.01 -3.32 0.73
CA ARG A 584 -6.06 -2.73 2.07
C ARG A 584 -4.68 -2.33 2.58
N LEU A 585 -3.69 -3.19 2.38
CA LEU A 585 -2.31 -2.99 2.81
C LEU A 585 -1.48 -2.16 1.82
N ASN A 586 -2.12 -1.62 0.78
CA ASN A 586 -1.47 -0.88 -0.30
C ASN A 586 -0.35 -1.68 -0.97
N LEU A 587 -0.45 -3.01 -1.07
CA LEU A 587 0.48 -3.83 -1.85
C LEU A 587 0.22 -3.56 -3.34
N GLY A 588 1.30 -3.38 -4.12
CA GLY A 588 1.21 -3.17 -5.55
C GLY A 588 0.68 -4.43 -6.25
N ILE A 589 -0.47 -4.32 -6.91
CA ILE A 589 -1.10 -5.40 -7.66
C ILE A 589 -0.75 -5.25 -9.14
N VAL A 590 -0.16 -6.29 -9.74
CA VAL A 590 0.21 -6.28 -11.16
C VAL A 590 -0.33 -7.51 -11.86
N ASP A 591 -0.97 -7.29 -13.01
CA ASP A 591 -1.44 -8.36 -13.88
C ASP A 591 -0.32 -8.87 -14.80
N VAL A 592 -0.11 -10.18 -14.84
CA VAL A 592 0.70 -10.87 -15.84
C VAL A 592 -0.23 -11.51 -16.86
N ALA A 593 -0.04 -11.17 -18.13
CA ALA A 593 -0.80 -11.76 -19.23
C ALA A 593 -0.48 -13.25 -19.40
N VAL A 594 -1.51 -14.08 -19.41
CA VAL A 594 -1.43 -15.53 -19.61
C VAL A 594 -2.41 -15.97 -20.68
N ARG A 595 -2.08 -17.03 -21.42
CA ARG A 595 -3.02 -17.62 -22.39
C ARG A 595 -4.03 -18.48 -21.65
N TYR A 596 -5.29 -18.35 -22.03
CA TYR A 596 -6.36 -19.15 -21.44
C TYR A 596 -6.57 -20.41 -22.27
N HIS A 597 -6.23 -21.55 -21.68
CA HIS A 597 -6.41 -22.86 -22.30
C HIS A 597 -7.79 -23.42 -21.98
N ALA A 598 -8.40 -24.09 -22.96
CA ALA A 598 -9.63 -24.82 -22.73
C ALA A 598 -9.35 -26.03 -21.83
N ARG A 599 -10.26 -26.29 -20.87
CA ARG A 599 -10.19 -27.51 -20.05
C ARG A 599 -10.26 -28.73 -20.95
N GLN A 600 -9.33 -29.67 -20.73
CA GLN A 600 -9.27 -30.93 -21.49
C GLN A 600 -10.21 -31.98 -20.88
N HIS A 601 -10.38 -31.98 -19.56
CA HIS A 601 -11.24 -32.90 -18.83
C HIS A 601 -12.16 -32.17 -17.83
N GLY A 602 -13.25 -32.84 -17.42
CA GLY A 602 -14.19 -32.33 -16.41
C GLY A 602 -15.15 -31.22 -16.88
N VAL A 603 -16.06 -30.82 -15.97
CA VAL A 603 -17.08 -29.80 -16.22
C VAL A 603 -16.71 -28.50 -15.51
N THR A 604 -17.04 -27.34 -16.09
CA THR A 604 -16.80 -26.05 -15.44
C THR A 604 -17.72 -25.89 -14.23
N ASN A 605 -17.15 -25.67 -13.04
CA ASN A 605 -17.91 -25.46 -11.81
C ASN A 605 -18.55 -24.06 -11.70
N ILE A 606 -18.39 -23.20 -12.72
CA ILE A 606 -18.78 -21.79 -12.69
C ILE A 606 -20.11 -21.56 -13.43
N SER A 607 -21.17 -21.21 -12.68
CA SER A 607 -22.43 -20.74 -13.24
C SER A 607 -22.42 -19.23 -13.46
N ARG A 608 -22.70 -18.79 -14.69
CA ARG A 608 -22.63 -17.38 -15.12
C ARG A 608 -23.45 -16.42 -14.24
N PHE A 609 -24.74 -16.70 -14.06
CA PHE A 609 -25.64 -15.79 -13.35
C PHE A 609 -25.48 -15.90 -11.84
N ARG A 610 -25.39 -17.13 -11.31
CA ARG A 610 -25.21 -17.35 -9.86
C ARG A 610 -23.90 -16.75 -9.38
N HIS A 611 -22.80 -16.98 -10.09
CA HIS A 611 -21.50 -16.43 -9.70
C HIS A 611 -21.36 -14.95 -10.05
N GLY A 612 -22.01 -14.47 -11.11
CA GLY A 612 -22.13 -13.03 -11.37
C GLY A 612 -22.82 -12.29 -10.21
N TRP A 613 -23.93 -12.82 -9.69
CA TRP A 613 -24.61 -12.27 -8.52
C TRP A 613 -23.74 -12.33 -7.26
N LEU A 614 -23.06 -13.46 -7.03
CA LEU A 614 -22.14 -13.62 -5.91
C LEU A 614 -20.99 -12.61 -5.96
N LEU A 615 -20.44 -12.35 -7.16
CA LEU A 615 -19.43 -11.31 -7.38
C LEU A 615 -19.95 -9.91 -7.08
N LEU A 616 -21.20 -9.61 -7.44
CA LEU A 616 -21.83 -8.33 -7.08
C LEU A 616 -21.98 -8.19 -5.57
N GLN A 617 -22.43 -9.24 -4.87
CA GLN A 617 -22.53 -9.24 -3.41
C GLN A 617 -21.17 -9.03 -2.74
N MET A 618 -20.12 -9.70 -3.23
CA MET A 618 -18.75 -9.51 -2.75
C MET A 618 -18.23 -8.10 -3.05
N SER A 619 -18.51 -7.57 -4.25
CA SER A 619 -18.13 -6.22 -4.64
C SER A 619 -18.80 -5.18 -3.74
N ALA A 620 -20.09 -5.36 -3.42
CA ALA A 620 -20.81 -4.48 -2.51
C ALA A 620 -20.26 -4.56 -1.07
N PHE A 621 -19.95 -5.77 -0.60
CA PHE A 621 -19.31 -5.98 0.69
C PHE A 621 -17.94 -5.27 0.79
N ALA A 622 -17.09 -5.47 -0.20
CA ALA A 622 -15.79 -4.82 -0.28
C ALA A 622 -15.91 -3.30 -0.47
N ALA A 623 -16.88 -2.81 -1.25
CA ALA A 623 -17.13 -1.37 -1.43
C ALA A 623 -17.46 -0.69 -0.10
N ARG A 624 -18.31 -1.33 0.72
CA ARG A 624 -18.62 -0.85 2.07
C ARG A 624 -17.39 -0.78 2.98
N LYS A 625 -16.41 -1.66 2.78
CA LYS A 625 -15.21 -1.77 3.63
C LYS A 625 -14.02 -0.94 3.14
N LEU A 626 -13.87 -0.73 1.83
CA LEU A 626 -12.69 -0.10 1.22
C LEU A 626 -12.94 1.30 0.65
N LYS A 627 -14.17 1.58 0.19
CA LYS A 627 -14.52 2.82 -0.52
C LYS A 627 -15.45 3.73 0.27
N PHE A 628 -16.52 3.16 0.80
CA PHE A 628 -17.58 3.90 1.48
C PHE A 628 -17.32 3.97 3.00
N LEU A 629 -16.16 4.55 3.38
CA LEU A 629 -15.65 4.68 4.75
C LEU A 629 -16.38 5.71 5.61
#